data_AF-A0ABD0QCH1-F1
#
_entry.id   AF-A0ABD0QCH1-F1
#
_cell.length_a   1.000
_cell.length_b   1.000
_cell.length_c   1.000
_cell.angle_alpha   90.00
_cell.angle_beta   90.00
_cell.angle_gamma   90.00
#
_symmetry.space_group_name_H-M   'P 1'
#
loop_
_entity.id
_entity.type
_entity.pdbx_description
1 polymer ?
#
loop_
_entity_poly.entity_id
_entity_poly.type
_entity_poly.pdbx_seq_one_letter_code
_entity_poly.pdbx_strand_id
1 'polypeptide(L)' 'SLLVQDPQWAAPRLLHLPDNYNTIFQYYHRKSCTSCGKTPKDPALCLVCGAFVCLKGHCCKQQGVCECVL' A
#
# COMPACT_ATOMS: atom_id res chain seq x y z
N SER A 1 5.79 -27.39 -19.88
CA SER A 1 5.92 -27.16 -18.42
C SER A 1 5.53 -25.73 -18.10
N LEU A 2 4.41 -25.54 -17.41
CA LEU A 2 3.73 -24.25 -17.18
C LEU A 2 4.13 -23.55 -15.88
N LEU A 3 5.38 -23.68 -15.45
CA LEU A 3 5.90 -22.96 -14.29
C LEU A 3 7.15 -22.21 -14.73
N VAL A 4 6.94 -21.12 -15.48
CA VAL A 4 7.92 -20.04 -15.52
C VAL A 4 7.92 -19.47 -14.11
N GLN A 5 8.86 -19.92 -13.28
CA GLN A 5 9.12 -19.27 -12.00
C GLN A 5 9.63 -17.89 -12.33
N ASP A 6 8.78 -16.89 -12.14
CA ASP A 6 9.17 -15.49 -12.21
C ASP A 6 10.25 -15.28 -11.13
N PRO A 7 11.50 -14.96 -11.50
CA PRO A 7 12.60 -14.85 -10.54
C PRO A 7 12.47 -13.63 -9.60
N GLN A 8 11.48 -12.76 -9.82
CA GLN A 8 11.13 -11.67 -8.91
C GLN A 8 9.99 -12.02 -7.94
N TRP A 9 9.31 -13.15 -8.12
CA TRP A 9 8.23 -13.53 -7.22
C TRP A 9 8.77 -13.95 -5.84
N ALA A 10 8.62 -13.05 -4.88
CA ALA A 10 8.77 -13.35 -3.46
C ALA A 10 7.38 -13.60 -2.86
N ALA A 11 7.26 -14.60 -1.99
CA ALA A 11 6.03 -14.80 -1.24
C ALA A 11 5.67 -13.49 -0.51
N PRO A 12 4.39 -13.04 -0.56
CA PRO A 12 3.96 -11.83 0.10
C PRO A 12 4.25 -11.96 1.59
N ARG A 13 5.12 -11.09 2.08
CA ARG A 13 5.48 -11.00 3.49
C ARG A 13 4.93 -9.69 4.01
N LEU A 14 4.30 -9.74 5.18
CA LEU A 14 3.91 -8.49 5.82
C LEU A 14 5.16 -7.64 6.06
N LEU A 15 5.01 -6.33 5.89
CA LEU A 15 5.96 -5.37 6.42
C LEU A 15 6.27 -5.75 7.87
N HIS A 16 7.54 -5.63 8.24
CA HIS A 16 7.92 -5.77 9.64
C HIS A 16 7.17 -4.69 10.43
N LEU A 17 6.10 -5.12 11.09
CA LEU A 17 5.31 -4.25 11.92
C LEU A 17 6.16 -3.91 13.14
N PRO A 18 6.29 -2.63 13.50
CA PRO A 18 6.91 -2.24 14.75
C PRO A 18 6.10 -2.81 15.91
N ASP A 19 6.75 -3.05 17.06
CA ASP A 19 6.12 -3.61 18.27
C ASP A 19 4.87 -2.81 18.70
N ASN A 20 4.84 -1.53 18.35
CA ASN A 20 3.69 -0.67 18.54
C ASN A 20 3.08 -0.24 17.18
N TYR A 21 1.94 -0.82 16.85
CA TYR A 21 1.16 -0.52 15.65
C TYR A 21 0.82 0.98 15.51
N ASN A 22 0.70 1.74 16.61
CA ASN A 22 0.43 3.18 16.56
C ASN A 22 1.55 3.99 15.91
N THR A 23 2.77 3.47 15.85
CA THR A 23 3.90 4.17 15.21
C THR A 23 3.76 4.21 13.70
N ILE A 24 3.11 3.20 13.09
CA ILE A 24 2.77 3.21 11.66
C ILE A 24 1.85 4.40 11.38
N PHE A 25 0.76 4.56 12.13
CA PHE A 25 -0.15 5.68 11.92
C PHE A 25 0.55 7.04 12.07
N GLN A 26 1.42 7.20 13.07
CA GLN A 26 2.19 8.43 13.25
C GLN A 26 3.15 8.71 12.11
N TYR A 27 3.88 7.69 11.64
CA TYR A 27 4.83 7.81 10.52
C TYR A 27 4.13 8.25 9.23
N TYR A 28 2.94 7.69 8.97
CA TYR A 28 2.20 7.94 7.74
C TYR A 28 1.21 9.11 7.80
N HIS A 29 0.90 9.64 9.00
CA HIS A 29 -0.06 10.74 9.21
C HIS A 29 0.21 11.99 8.35
N ARG A 30 1.46 12.22 7.95
CA ARG A 30 1.85 13.39 7.13
C ARG A 30 2.48 13.02 5.79
N LYS A 31 2.48 11.74 5.43
CA LYS A 31 3.05 11.32 4.14
C LYS A 31 2.14 11.76 3.00
N SER A 32 2.77 12.19 1.91
CA SER A 32 2.07 12.46 0.66
C SER A 32 1.80 11.16 -0.08
N CYS A 33 0.63 11.07 -0.70
CA CYS A 33 0.33 10.02 -1.68
C CYS A 33 1.36 10.04 -2.80
N THR A 34 1.89 8.88 -3.16
CA THR A 34 2.87 8.75 -4.26
C THR A 34 2.24 9.05 -5.62
N SER A 35 0.92 8.89 -5.78
CA SER A 35 0.22 9.14 -7.05
C SER A 35 -0.16 10.60 -7.26
N CYS A 36 -0.60 11.32 -6.21
CA CYS A 36 -1.10 12.71 -6.35
C CYS A 36 -0.27 13.77 -5.62
N GLY A 37 0.73 13.38 -4.84
CA GLY A 37 1.60 14.29 -4.08
C GLY A 37 0.92 15.00 -2.90
N LYS A 38 -0.38 14.81 -2.70
CA LYS A 38 -1.16 15.43 -1.61
C LYS A 38 -1.21 14.51 -0.40
N THR A 39 -1.32 15.09 0.80
CA THR A 39 -1.63 14.33 2.01
C THR A 39 -3.06 13.77 1.90
N PRO A 40 -3.24 12.43 1.92
CA PRO A 40 -4.56 11.82 1.81
C PRO A 40 -5.45 12.23 2.98
N LYS A 41 -6.72 12.57 2.71
CA LYS A 41 -7.73 12.73 3.77
C LYS A 41 -8.07 11.38 4.42
N ASP A 42 -8.17 10.34 3.59
CA ASP A 42 -8.38 8.95 3.98
C ASP A 42 -7.19 8.10 3.47
N PRO A 43 -6.07 8.02 4.22
CA PRO A 43 -4.91 7.23 3.83
C PRO A 43 -5.17 5.72 4.04
N ALA A 44 -4.62 4.90 3.15
CA ALA A 44 -4.52 3.45 3.32
C ALA A 44 -3.07 2.99 3.12
N LEU A 45 -2.65 2.04 3.94
CA LEU A 45 -1.34 1.38 3.84
C LEU A 45 -1.56 -0.11 3.56
N CYS A 46 -1.02 -0.60 2.46
CA CYS A 46 -0.98 -2.04 2.21
C CYS A 46 0.13 -2.67 3.06
N LEU A 47 -0.22 -3.55 4.00
CA LEU A 47 0.78 -4.22 4.85
C LEU A 47 1.59 -5.29 4.11
N VAL A 48 1.18 -5.69 2.91
CA VAL A 48 1.86 -6.70 2.10
C VAL A 48 2.94 -6.08 1.21
N CYS A 49 2.61 -5.00 0.49
CA CYS A 49 3.56 -4.35 -0.44
C CYS A 49 4.09 -2.99 0.07
N GLY A 50 3.53 -2.44 1.15
CA GLY A 50 3.89 -1.14 1.70
C GLY A 50 3.37 0.06 0.92
N ALA A 51 2.45 -0.13 -0.03
CA ALA A 51 1.84 0.96 -0.78
C ALA A 51 1.06 1.91 0.14
N PHE A 52 1.36 3.20 0.06
CA PHE A 52 0.65 4.27 0.79
C PHE A 52 -0.18 5.11 -0.18
N VAL A 53 -1.50 4.93 -0.11
CA VAL A 53 -2.46 5.38 -1.14
C VAL A 53 -3.66 6.11 -0.53
N CYS A 54 -4.43 6.79 -1.37
CA CYS A 54 -5.70 7.41 -0.99
C CYS A 54 -6.82 6.37 -1.11
N LEU A 55 -7.39 5.89 0.00
CA LEU A 55 -8.40 4.82 0.03
C LEU A 55 -9.64 5.14 -0.84
N LYS A 56 -10.09 6.39 -0.82
CA LYS A 56 -11.27 6.87 -1.56
C LYS A 56 -10.91 7.84 -2.69
N GLY A 57 -9.62 7.99 -2.99
CA GLY A 57 -9.15 8.92 -4.01
C GLY A 57 -9.10 8.27 -5.39
N HIS A 58 -9.66 8.94 -6.41
CA HIS A 58 -9.51 8.51 -7.81
C HIS A 58 -8.05 8.45 -8.28
N CYS A 59 -7.15 9.18 -7.62
CA CYS A 59 -5.75 9.28 -7.99
C CYS A 59 -4.96 7.98 -7.84
N CYS A 60 -5.39 7.06 -6.97
CA CYS A 60 -4.69 5.79 -6.72
C CYS A 60 -5.36 4.61 -7.43
N LYS A 61 -6.39 4.85 -8.25
CA LYS A 61 -6.95 3.82 -9.12
C LYS A 61 -5.97 3.51 -10.24
N GLN A 62 -5.54 2.25 -10.36
CA GLN A 62 -4.75 1.76 -11.48
C GLN A 62 -5.59 0.74 -12.25
N GLN A 63 -5.85 1.02 -13.54
CA GLN A 63 -6.54 0.11 -14.48
C GLN A 63 -7.89 -0.48 -14.00
N GLY A 64 -8.61 0.22 -13.12
CA GLY A 64 -9.91 -0.24 -12.60
C GLY A 64 -9.85 -1.22 -11.43
N VAL A 65 -8.64 -1.60 -10.99
CA VAL A 65 -8.43 -2.40 -9.77
C VAL A 65 -8.08 -1.43 -8.63
N CYS A 66 -8.89 -1.43 -7.58
CA CYS A 66 -8.53 -0.82 -6.31
C CYS A 66 -7.86 -1.90 -5.45
N GLU A 67 -6.76 -1.58 -4.78
CA GLU A 67 -6.12 -2.46 -3.78
C GLU A 67 -6.98 -2.70 -2.53
N CYS A 68 -8.18 -2.09 -2.47
CA CYS A 68 -9.11 -2.25 -1.36
C CYS A 68 -10.43 -2.81 -1.90
N VAL A 69 -10.57 -4.14 -1.78
CA VAL A 69 -11.88 -4.78 -1.72
C VAL A 69 -12.33 -4.66 -0.26
N LEU A 70 -13.45 -3.98 -0.03
CA LEU A 70 -14.13 -3.92 1.26
C LEU A 70 -14.61 -5.31 1.69
#